data_AF-A0A933RSL4-F1
#
_entry.id   AF-A0A933RSL4-F1
#
_cell.length_a   1.000
_cell.length_b   1.000
_cell.length_c   1.000
_cell.angle_alpha   90.00
_cell.angle_beta   90.00
_cell.angle_gamma   90.00
#
_symmetry.space_group_name_H-M   'P 1'
#
loop_
_entity.id
_entity.type
_entity.pdbx_description
1 polymer ?
#
loop_
_entity_poly.entity_id
_entity_poly.type
_entity_poly.pdbx_seq_one_letter_code
_entity_poly.pdbx_strand_id
1 'polypeptide(L)' 'MSDSRTLHLGCGTKKAQGATGIDFNPYSHADIIHDLNVTPWPLETGVFDRVICAHERRRVKVRRDFHRIASH' A
#
# COMPACT_ATOMS: atom_id res chain seq x y z
N MET A 1 -10.63 15.08 -13.93
CA MET A 1 -10.07 15.36 -12.60
C MET A 1 -9.44 14.06 -12.15
N SER A 2 -8.10 13.94 -12.18
CA SER A 2 -7.47 12.75 -11.63
C SER A 2 -7.44 12.92 -10.12
N ASP A 3 -8.32 12.20 -9.43
CA ASP A 3 -8.23 12.04 -7.98
C ASP A 3 -6.88 11.37 -7.68
N SER A 4 -5.95 12.15 -7.11
CA SER A 4 -4.63 11.65 -6.73
C SER A 4 -4.79 10.54 -5.67
N ARG A 5 -4.68 9.27 -6.06
CA ARG A 5 -4.86 8.17 -5.10
C ARG A 5 -3.54 7.84 -4.42
N THR A 6 -3.57 7.82 -3.09
CA THR A 6 -2.40 7.48 -2.28
C THR A 6 -2.56 6.09 -1.67
N LEU A 7 -1.53 5.25 -1.79
CA LEU A 7 -1.42 3.98 -1.08
C LEU A 7 -0.48 4.14 0.12
N HIS A 8 -0.88 3.66 1.29
CA HIS A 8 -0.05 3.63 2.49
C HIS A 8 0.28 2.17 2.84
N LEU A 9 1.46 1.73 2.44
CA LEU A 9 2.02 0.41 2.74
C LEU A 9 2.50 0.36 4.19
N GLY A 10 2.07 -0.66 4.94
CA GLY A 10 2.47 -0.86 6.34
C GLY A 10 1.96 0.24 7.26
N CYS A 11 0.71 0.67 7.08
CA CYS A 11 0.20 1.86 7.77
C CYS A 11 0.03 1.69 9.29
N GLY A 12 0.00 0.45 9.81
CA GLY A 12 -0.31 0.18 11.20
C GLY A 12 -1.60 0.88 11.64
N THR A 13 -1.62 1.41 12.86
CA THR A 13 -2.74 2.21 13.39
C THR A 13 -2.72 3.68 12.95
N LYS A 14 -1.70 4.10 12.19
CA LYS A 14 -1.51 5.49 11.74
C LYS A 14 -1.66 5.60 10.22
N LYS A 15 -2.83 5.19 9.71
CA LYS A 15 -3.17 5.37 8.30
C LYS A 15 -3.21 6.87 7.93
N ALA A 16 -2.68 7.19 6.76
CA ALA A 16 -2.64 8.57 6.27
C ALA A 16 -4.04 8.94 5.76
N GLN A 17 -4.51 10.14 6.09
CA GLN A 17 -5.83 10.60 5.68
C GLN A 17 -5.91 10.67 4.15
N GLY A 18 -6.98 10.10 3.58
CA GLY A 18 -7.18 10.03 2.13
C GLY A 18 -6.34 8.97 1.41
N ALA A 19 -5.53 8.18 2.14
CA ALA A 19 -4.80 7.06 1.57
C ALA A 19 -5.50 5.73 1.81
N THR A 20 -5.41 4.82 0.84
CA THR A 20 -5.72 3.39 1.02
C THR A 20 -4.61 2.74 1.83
N GLY A 21 -4.92 2.18 2.99
CA GLY A 21 -3.95 1.47 3.84
C GLY A 21 -3.91 -0.02 3.54
N ILE A 22 -2.71 -0.60 3.49
CA ILE A 22 -2.52 -2.06 3.43
C ILE A 22 -1.49 -2.50 4.47
N ASP A 23 -1.82 -3.51 5.27
CA ASP A 23 -0.97 -4.04 6.33
C ASP A 23 -1.26 -5.53 6.54
N PHE A 24 -0.33 -6.29 7.09
CA PHE A 24 -0.56 -7.71 7.41
C PHE A 24 -1.26 -7.88 8.76
N ASN A 25 -1.17 -6.88 9.63
CA ASN A 25 -1.71 -6.93 10.97
C ASN A 25 -3.22 -6.64 10.96
N PRO A 26 -4.09 -7.58 11.37
CA PRO A 26 -5.53 -7.37 11.42
C PRO A 26 -5.96 -6.29 12.44
N TYR A 27 -5.08 -5.93 13.39
CA TYR A 27 -5.31 -4.84 14.35
C TYR A 27 -4.84 -3.46 13.85
N SER A 28 -4.40 -3.37 12.59
CA SER A 28 -4.07 -2.10 11.96
C SER A 28 -5.34 -1.33 11.56
N HIS A 29 -5.16 -0.06 11.18
CA HIS A 29 -6.22 0.75 10.57
C HIS A 29 -6.19 0.66 9.03
N ALA A 30 -5.58 -0.40 8.49
CA ALA A 30 -5.53 -0.63 7.05
C ALA A 30 -6.93 -0.92 6.50
N ASP A 31 -7.15 -0.50 5.25
CA ASP A 31 -8.35 -0.87 4.50
C ASP A 31 -8.26 -2.32 3.98
N ILE A 32 -7.04 -2.80 3.80
CA ILE A 32 -6.74 -4.12 3.25
C ILE A 32 -5.78 -4.84 4.19
N ILE A 33 -6.22 -5.99 4.73
CA ILE A 33 -5.36 -6.89 5.51
C ILE A 33 -4.76 -7.92 4.58
N HIS A 34 -3.46 -7.78 4.28
CA HIS A 34 -2.75 -8.67 3.36
C HIS A 34 -1.25 -8.74 3.68
N ASP A 35 -0.67 -9.94 3.60
CA ASP A 35 0.79 -10.09 3.74
C ASP A 35 1.50 -9.57 2.48
N LEU A 36 2.22 -8.46 2.62
CA LEU A 36 2.98 -7.84 1.54
C LEU A 36 4.11 -8.73 0.95
N ASN A 37 4.45 -9.85 1.61
CA ASN A 37 5.37 -10.85 1.06
C ASN A 37 4.70 -11.81 0.07
N VAL A 38 3.36 -11.84 0.04
CA VAL A 38 2.56 -12.70 -0.83
C VAL A 38 2.09 -11.86 -2.01
N THR A 39 2.64 -12.14 -3.19
CA THR A 39 2.24 -11.49 -4.45
C THR A 39 1.32 -12.41 -5.25
N PRO A 40 0.35 -11.87 -6.00
CA PRO A 40 0.07 -10.44 -6.20
C PRO A 40 -0.66 -9.81 -5.02
N TRP A 41 -0.41 -8.53 -4.76
CA TRP A 41 -1.23 -7.77 -3.81
C TRP A 41 -2.67 -7.60 -4.32
N PRO A 42 -3.69 -7.64 -3.44
CA PRO A 42 -5.10 -7.42 -3.80
C PRO A 42 -5.38 -5.93 -3.99
N LEU A 43 -4.56 -5.28 -4.81
CA LEU A 43 -4.60 -3.86 -5.12
C LEU A 43 -4.85 -3.67 -6.61
N GLU A 44 -5.63 -2.65 -6.92
CA GLU A 44 -5.87 -2.20 -8.28
C GLU A 44 -4.55 -1.67 -8.89
N THR A 45 -4.33 -2.00 -10.16
CA THR A 45 -3.08 -1.76 -10.87
C THR A 45 -3.13 -0.44 -11.64
N GLY A 46 -2.07 0.37 -11.56
CA GLY A 46 -1.95 1.65 -12.30
C GLY A 46 -2.88 2.77 -11.82
N VAL A 47 -3.41 2.69 -10.60
CA VAL A 47 -4.34 3.69 -10.07
C VAL A 47 -3.78 4.55 -8.95
N PHE A 48 -2.61 4.23 -8.40
CA PHE A 48 -2.02 4.98 -7.30
C PHE A 48 -0.90 5.89 -7.80
N ASP A 49 -1.08 7.20 -7.63
CA ASP A 49 -0.09 8.22 -8.02
C ASP A 49 1.01 8.39 -6.97
N ARG A 50 0.70 8.05 -5.71
CA ARG A 50 1.65 8.15 -4.60
C ARG A 50 1.60 6.91 -3.73
N VAL A 51 2.77 6.40 -3.37
CA VAL A 51 2.92 5.30 -2.42
C VAL A 51 3.75 5.79 -1.22
N ILE A 52 3.17 5.69 -0.03
CA ILE A 52 3.79 6.01 1.26
C ILE A 52 4.13 4.69 1.93
N CYS A 53 5.37 4.53 2.39
CA CYS A 53 5.77 3.42 3.26
C CYS A 53 6.12 3.99 4.64
N ALA A 54 5.28 3.72 5.64
CA ALA A 54 5.67 3.93 7.04
C ALA A 54 6.07 2.59 7.65
N HIS A 55 6.92 2.62 8.66
CA HIS A 55 7.59 1.46 9.28
C HIS A 55 8.71 0.83 8.44
N GLU A 56 9.90 1.39 8.66
CA GLU A 56 11.18 0.76 8.40
C GLU A 56 11.29 -0.57 9.15
N ARG A 57 11.46 -1.69 8.41
CA ARG A 57 12.38 -2.82 8.71
C ARG A 57 12.07 -4.10 7.95
N ARG A 58 10.89 -4.27 7.35
CA ARG A 58 10.66 -5.44 6.49
C ARG A 58 11.07 -5.11 5.06
N ARG A 59 12.01 -5.89 4.52
CA ARG A 59 12.37 -5.96 3.09
C ARG A 59 11.16 -6.46 2.29
N VAL A 60 10.07 -5.69 2.26
CA VAL A 60 8.97 -5.97 1.36
C VAL A 60 9.57 -5.90 -0.03
N LYS A 61 9.36 -6.95 -0.85
CA LYS A 61 9.77 -6.98 -2.25
C LYS A 61 8.88 -6.04 -3.07
N VAL A 62 8.91 -4.75 -2.74
CA VAL A 62 8.11 -3.69 -3.36
C VAL A 62 8.41 -3.62 -4.86
N ARG A 63 9.63 -3.94 -5.29
CA ARG A 63 10.12 -3.72 -6.66
C ARG A 63 9.28 -4.36 -7.78
N ARG A 64 8.56 -5.47 -7.53
CA ARG A 64 7.81 -6.16 -8.61
C ARG A 64 6.36 -5.68 -8.72
N ASP A 65 5.69 -5.43 -7.61
CA ASP A 65 4.31 -4.93 -7.60
C ASP A 65 4.22 -3.39 -7.65
N PHE A 66 5.28 -2.66 -7.33
CA PHE A 66 5.30 -1.19 -7.43
C PHE A 66 5.05 -0.71 -8.86
N HIS A 67 5.74 -1.28 -9.84
CA HIS A 67 5.48 -0.98 -11.27
C HIS A 67 4.07 -1.39 -11.72
N ARG A 68 3.39 -2.27 -10.97
CA ARG A 68 2.04 -2.72 -11.27
C ARG A 68 1.00 -1.75 -10.73
N ILE A 69 1.21 -1.14 -9.57
CA ILE A 69 0.22 -0.30 -8.88
C ILE A 69 0.46 1.21 -9.06
N ALA A 70 1.69 1.62 -9.36
CA ALA A 70 2.00 3.01 -9.65
C ALA A 70 1.56 3.39 -11.07
N SER A 71 0.80 4.47 -11.21
CA SER A 71 0.60 5.15 -12.49
C SER A 71 1.95 5.72 -12.96
N HIS A 72 2.28 5.55 -14.26
CA HIS A 72 3.46 6.18 -14.88
C HIS A 72 3.18 7.64 -15.21
#